data_AF-A0A355FN80-F1
#
_entry.id   AF-A0A355FN80-F1
#
_cell.length_a   1.000
_cell.length_b   1.000
_cell.length_c   1.000
_cell.angle_alpha   90.00
_cell.angle_beta   90.00
_cell.angle_gamma   90.00
#
_symmetry.space_group_name_H-M   'P 1'
#
loop_
_entity.id
_entity.type
_entity.pdbx_description
1 polymer ?
#
loop_
_entity_poly.entity_id
_entity_poly.type
_entity_poly.pdbx_seq_one_letter_code
_entity_poly.pdbx_strand_id
1 'polypeptide(L)' 'MLTLIAFLPILVTVVLMAVFNWTAKRVLPLAWFLVCIIALAVWRMNLGHVLGYSLFGVLKALDVIIIIFGAVLILNTL' A
#
# COMPACT_ATOMS: atom_id res chain seq x y z
N MET A 1 2.65 -19.98 -9.40
CA MET A 1 3.31 -20.03 -8.07
C MET A 1 3.69 -18.64 -7.52
N LEU A 2 4.10 -17.65 -8.32
CA LEU A 2 4.40 -16.27 -7.84
C LEU A 2 3.18 -15.49 -7.32
N THR A 3 1.97 -15.78 -7.83
CA THR A 3 0.72 -15.09 -7.50
C THR A 3 0.30 -15.25 -6.03
N LEU A 4 0.64 -16.38 -5.39
CA LEU A 4 0.26 -16.66 -4.01
C LEU A 4 1.03 -15.78 -3.01
N ILE A 5 2.28 -15.43 -3.33
CA ILE A 5 3.13 -14.62 -2.45
C ILE A 5 2.74 -13.14 -2.54
N ALA A 6 2.27 -12.67 -3.70
CA ALA A 6 1.80 -11.30 -3.87
C ALA A 6 0.50 -11.01 -3.10
N PHE A 7 -0.29 -12.05 -2.83
CA PHE A 7 -1.52 -11.93 -2.05
C PHE A 7 -1.28 -11.90 -0.53
N LEU A 8 -0.15 -12.42 -0.05
CA LEU A 8 0.17 -12.51 1.37
C LEU A 8 0.19 -11.15 2.10
N PRO A 9 0.85 -10.08 1.59
CA PRO A 9 0.85 -8.79 2.27
C PRO A 9 -0.53 -8.11 2.32
N ILE A 10 -1.35 -8.32 1.29
CA ILE A 10 -2.73 -7.82 1.23
C ILE A 10 -3.59 -8.55 2.27
N LEU A 11 -3.44 -9.88 2.35
CA LEU A 11 -4.14 -10.70 3.33
C LEU A 11 -3.73 -10.33 4.76
N VAL A 12 -2.43 -10.10 5.01
CA VAL A 12 -1.93 -9.65 6.32
C VAL A 12 -2.49 -8.27 6.70
N THR A 13 -2.59 -7.34 5.75
CA THR A 13 -3.20 -6.01 6.01
C THR A 13 -4.68 -6.13 6.35
N VAL A 14 -5.42 -6.90 5.56
CA VAL A 14 -6.85 -7.14 5.79
C VAL A 14 -7.07 -7.83 7.13
N VAL A 15 -6.28 -8.84 7.48
CA VAL A 15 -6.39 -9.53 8.77
C VAL A 15 -6.05 -8.62 9.94
N LEU A 16 -4.97 -7.83 9.88
CA LEU A 16 -4.63 -6.89 10.97
C LEU A 16 -5.69 -5.81 11.16
N MET A 17 -6.26 -5.26 10.08
CA MET A 17 -7.30 -4.23 10.18
C MET A 17 -8.65 -4.83 10.58
N ALA A 18 -9.08 -5.93 9.95
CA ALA A 18 -10.42 -6.49 10.12
C ALA A 18 -10.56 -7.32 11.40
N VAL A 19 -9.52 -8.05 11.82
CA VAL A 19 -9.57 -8.93 13.00
C VAL A 19 -9.09 -8.22 14.26
N PHE A 20 -8.01 -7.42 14.14
CA PHE A 20 -7.41 -6.75 15.30
C PHE A 20 -7.94 -5.33 15.57
N ASN A 21 -8.82 -4.81 14.69
CA ASN A 21 -9.45 -3.48 14.77
C ASN A 21 -8.45 -2.33 15.00
N TRP A 22 -7.19 -2.51 14.54
CA TRP A 22 -6.16 -1.51 14.69
C TRP A 22 -6.38 -0.37 13.71
N THR A 23 -6.27 0.86 14.22
CA THR A 23 -6.46 2.08 13.43
C THR A 23 -5.58 2.07 12.18
N ALA A 24 -6.16 2.38 11.03
CA ALA A 24 -5.49 2.33 9.73
C ALA A 24 -4.16 3.11 9.72
N LYS A 25 -4.06 4.18 10.52
CA LYS A 25 -2.86 5.00 10.69
C LYS A 25 -1.63 4.22 11.21
N ARG A 26 -1.84 3.15 12.00
CA ARG A 26 -0.76 2.29 12.52
C ARG A 26 -0.53 1.08 11.63
N VAL A 27 -1.59 0.50 11.08
CA VAL A 27 -1.48 -0.72 10.27
C VAL A 27 -0.82 -0.45 8.93
N LEU A 28 -1.05 0.72 8.32
CA LEU A 28 -0.49 1.07 7.02
C LEU A 28 1.05 1.15 7.00
N PRO A 29 1.74 1.87 7.93
CA PRO A 29 3.21 1.86 7.96
C PRO A 29 3.78 0.50 8.38
N LEU A 30 3.08 -0.25 9.24
CA LEU A 30 3.50 -1.60 9.64
C LEU A 30 3.45 -2.57 8.45
N ALA A 31 2.40 -2.48 7.65
CA ALA A 31 2.23 -3.24 6.43
C ALA A 31 3.28 -2.92 5.38
N TRP A 32 3.60 -1.64 5.20
CA TRP A 32 4.68 -1.22 4.32
C TRP A 32 6.02 -1.83 4.75
N PHE A 33 6.30 -1.85 6.06
CA PHE A 33 7.52 -2.45 6.60
C PHE A 33 7.59 -3.97 6.36
N LEU A 34 6.48 -4.67 6.60
CA LEU A 34 6.35 -6.11 6.28
C LEU A 34 6.53 -6.40 4.79
N VAL A 35 5.94 -5.59 3.92
CA VAL A 35 6.10 -5.70 2.46
C VAL A 35 7.56 -5.50 2.06
N CYS A 36 8.26 -4.51 2.62
CA CYS A 36 9.69 -4.30 2.36
C CYS A 36 10.53 -5.53 2.76
N ILE A 37 10.26 -6.14 3.91
CA ILE A 37 10.95 -7.36 4.35
C ILE A 37 10.66 -8.53 3.41
N ILE A 38 9.40 -8.74 3.03
CA ILE A 38 9.00 -9.82 2.13
C ILE A 38 9.60 -9.61 0.72
N ALA A 39 9.61 -8.38 0.21
CA ALA A 39 10.18 -8.04 -1.10
C ALA A 39 11.70 -8.32 -1.16
N LEU A 40 12.41 -8.08 -0.07
CA LEU A 40 13.85 -8.37 0.03
C LEU A 40 14.14 -9.86 0.27
N ALA A 41 13.42 -10.50 1.20
CA ALA A 41 13.70 -11.87 1.63
C ALA A 41 13.14 -12.95 0.69
N VAL A 42 11.92 -12.73 0.15
CA VAL A 42 11.20 -13.73 -0.66
C VAL A 42 11.35 -13.44 -2.15
N TRP A 43 11.23 -12.17 -2.56
CA TRP A 43 11.31 -11.78 -3.96
C TRP A 43 12.72 -11.43 -4.45
N ARG A 44 13.72 -11.40 -3.54
CA ARG A 44 15.12 -11.07 -3.83
C ARG A 44 15.26 -9.80 -4.68
N MET A 45 14.37 -8.84 -4.48
CA MET A 45 14.40 -7.58 -5.23
C MET A 45 15.59 -6.74 -4.75
N ASN A 46 16.27 -6.07 -5.67
CA ASN A 46 17.36 -5.16 -5.33
C ASN A 46 16.79 -3.97 -4.53
N LEU A 47 17.57 -3.43 -3.56
CA LEU A 47 17.17 -2.29 -2.72
C LEU A 47 16.69 -1.10 -3.56
N GLY A 48 17.30 -0.87 -4.72
CA GLY A 48 16.88 0.18 -5.66
C GLY A 48 15.44 0.01 -6.19
N HIS A 49 14.99 -1.23 -6.39
CA HIS A 49 13.60 -1.48 -6.82
C HIS A 49 12.62 -1.25 -5.66
N VAL A 50 12.95 -1.68 -4.44
CA VAL A 50 12.08 -1.47 -3.27
C VAL A 50 11.89 0.04 -3.00
N LEU A 51 12.96 0.83 -3.07
CA LEU A 51 12.88 2.28 -2.96
C LEU A 51 12.10 2.90 -4.13
N GLY A 52 12.30 2.41 -5.36
CA GLY A 52 11.55 2.85 -6.54
C GLY A 52 10.04 2.62 -6.39
N TYR A 53 9.61 1.44 -5.92
CA TYR A 53 8.20 1.15 -5.67
C TYR A 53 7.63 1.96 -4.52
N SER A 54 8.41 2.23 -3.48
CA SER A 54 7.96 3.10 -2.38
C SER A 54 7.72 4.53 -2.86
N LEU A 55 8.64 5.09 -3.67
CA LEU A 55 8.49 6.42 -4.24
C LEU A 55 7.32 6.47 -5.24
N PHE A 56 7.19 5.45 -6.08
CA PHE A 56 6.05 5.30 -6.98
C PHE A 56 4.73 5.27 -6.20
N GLY A 57 4.67 4.56 -5.07
CA GLY A 57 3.51 4.55 -4.18
C GLY A 57 3.11 5.95 -3.69
N VAL A 58 4.09 6.80 -3.34
CA VAL A 58 3.84 8.20 -2.95
C VAL A 58 3.29 9.02 -4.12
N LEU A 59 3.85 8.88 -5.32
CA LEU A 59 3.34 9.54 -6.51
C LEU A 59 1.91 9.09 -6.85
N LYS A 60 1.61 7.79 -6.69
CA LYS A 60 0.26 7.26 -6.86
C LYS A 60 -0.71 7.80 -5.80
N ALA A 61 -0.25 8.07 -4.58
CA ALA A 61 -1.10 8.71 -3.59
C ALA A 61 -1.50 10.14 -4.01
N LEU A 62 -0.60 10.89 -4.64
CA LEU A 62 -0.92 12.21 -5.21
C LEU A 62 -1.96 12.12 -6.33
N ASP A 63 -1.82 11.18 -7.27
CA ASP A 63 -2.84 10.91 -8.30
C ASP A 63 -4.22 10.71 -7.66
N VAL A 64 -4.29 9.84 -6.65
CA VAL A 64 -5.55 9.51 -5.97
C VAL A 64 -6.13 10.73 -5.26
N ILE A 65 -5.30 11.54 -4.60
CA ILE A 65 -5.72 12.79 -3.96
C ILE A 65 -6.33 13.74 -5.00
N ILE A 66 -5.66 13.95 -6.14
CA ILE A 66 -6.15 14.83 -7.21
C ILE A 66 -7.49 14.32 -7.77
N ILE A 67 -7.62 13.01 -7.99
CA ILE A 67 -8.86 12.39 -8.46
C ILE A 67 -10.00 12.61 -7.46
N ILE A 68 -9.76 12.38 -6.17
CA ILE A 68 -10.77 12.56 -5.12
C ILE A 68 -11.17 14.04 -5.00
N PHE A 69 -10.21 14.95 -4.94
CA PHE A 69 -10.51 16.39 -4.88
C PHE A 69 -11.26 16.87 -6.13
N GLY A 70 -10.88 16.41 -7.32
CA GLY A 70 -11.60 16.69 -8.56
C GLY A 70 -13.04 16.20 -8.51
N ALA A 71 -13.27 14.97 -8.03
CA ALA A 71 -14.61 14.41 -7.90
C ALA A 71 -15.46 15.18 -6.87
N VAL A 72 -14.90 15.53 -5.71
CA VAL A 72 -15.57 16.32 -4.67
C VAL A 72 -15.92 17.73 -5.17
N LEU A 73 -15.02 18.35 -5.95
CA LEU A 73 -15.27 19.65 -6.56
C LEU A 73 -16.50 19.60 -7.48
N ILE A 74 -16.53 18.62 -8.40
CA ILE A 74 -17.65 18.42 -9.34
C ILE A 74 -18.97 18.21 -8.57
N LEU A 75 -18.96 17.34 -7.56
CA LEU A 75 -20.12 17.04 -6.70
C LEU A 75 -20.64 18.25 -5.93
N ASN A 76 -19.77 19.19 -5.56
CA ASN A 76 -20.14 20.39 -4.81
C ASN A 76 -20.54 21.57 -5.72
N THR A 77 -20.16 21.53 -7.00
CA THR A 77 -20.56 22.53 -8.00
C THR A 77 -21.85 22.19 -8.75
N LEU A 78 -22.29 20.92 -8.69
CA LEU A 78 -23.60 20.45 -9.13
C LEU A 78 -24.67 20.73 -8.07
#